data_AF-A0AAV8YQY9-F1
#
_entry.id   AF-A0AAV8YQY9-F1
#
_cell.length_a   1.000
_cell.length_b   1.000
_cell.length_c   1.000
_cell.angle_alpha   90.00
_cell.angle_beta   90.00
_cell.angle_gamma   90.00
#
_symmetry.space_group_name_H-M   'P 1'
#
loop_
_entity.id
_entity.type
_entity.pdbx_description
1 polymer ?
#
loop_
_entity_poly.entity_id
_entity_poly.type
_entity_poly.pdbx_seq_one_letter_code
_entity_poly.pdbx_strand_id
1 'polypeptide(L)' 'MVPKLLTPEQKESRMNVCADILNNIDTDPGLLDTVTVKGTIFECVEAVKAKATEVLNQLTEADFQHCFQQWKSRMER' A
#
# COMPACT_ATOMS: atom_id res chain seq x y z
N MET A 1 14.10 -4.49 -16.10
CA MET A 1 13.13 -5.50 -15.62
C MET A 1 12.16 -5.75 -16.76
N VAL A 2 12.07 -6.97 -17.31
CA VAL A 2 11.22 -7.25 -18.49
C VAL A 2 9.79 -7.52 -18.01
N PRO A 3 8.77 -6.81 -18.49
CA PRO A 3 7.38 -7.11 -18.17
C PRO A 3 7.03 -8.50 -18.73
N LYS A 4 6.74 -9.47 -17.85
CA LYS A 4 6.16 -10.75 -18.27
C LYS A 4 4.74 -10.47 -18.74
N LEU A 5 4.45 -10.80 -20.01
CA LEU A 5 3.08 -10.79 -20.52
C LEU A 5 2.28 -11.81 -19.71
N LEU A 6 1.23 -11.34 -19.05
CA LEU A 6 0.37 -12.19 -18.25
C LEU A 6 -0.45 -13.13 -19.16
N THR A 7 -0.61 -14.37 -18.73
CA THR A 7 -1.53 -15.31 -19.39
C THR A 7 -2.98 -14.83 -19.24
N PRO A 8 -3.92 -15.27 -20.08
CA PRO A 8 -5.34 -14.92 -19.96
C PRO A 8 -5.90 -15.18 -18.57
N GLU A 9 -5.55 -16.31 -17.96
CA GLU A 9 -6.01 -16.72 -16.62
C GLU A 9 -5.43 -15.80 -15.54
N GLN A 10 -4.17 -15.36 -15.69
CA GLN A 10 -3.58 -14.38 -14.78
C GLN A 10 -4.24 -13.01 -14.91
N LYS A 11 -4.67 -12.61 -16.11
CA LYS A 11 -5.41 -11.35 -16.31
C LYS A 11 -6.80 -11.44 -15.71
N GLU A 12 -7.50 -12.56 -15.90
CA GLU A 12 -8.82 -12.81 -15.34
C GLU A 12 -8.77 -12.86 -13.80
N SER A 13 -7.80 -13.57 -13.22
CA SER A 13 -7.57 -13.58 -11.78
C SER A 13 -7.33 -12.16 -11.24
N ARG A 14 -6.50 -11.36 -11.93
CA ARG A 14 -6.29 -9.96 -11.54
C ARG A 14 -7.56 -9.12 -11.64
N MET A 15 -8.37 -9.34 -12.67
CA MET A 15 -9.64 -8.63 -12.86
C MET A 15 -10.65 -8.97 -11.77
N ASN A 16 -10.76 -10.25 -11.39
CA ASN A 16 -11.64 -10.71 -10.32
C ASN A 16 -11.21 -10.12 -8.96
N VAL A 17 -9.90 -10.16 -8.66
CA VAL A 17 -9.37 -9.53 -7.44
C VAL A 17 -9.66 -8.02 -7.40
N CYS A 18 -9.52 -7.32 -8.53
CA CYS A 18 -9.87 -5.90 -8.60
C CYS A 18 -11.37 -5.66 -8.43
N ALA A 19 -12.23 -6.50 -9.00
CA ALA A 19 -13.68 -6.39 -8.85
C ALA A 19 -14.12 -6.62 -7.39
N ASP A 20 -13.51 -7.60 -6.71
CA ASP A 20 -13.75 -7.86 -5.29
C ASP A 20 -13.29 -6.68 -4.43
N ILE A 21 -12.11 -6.14 -4.71
CA ILE A 21 -11.60 -4.94 -4.01
C ILE A 21 -12.54 -3.74 -4.22
N LEU A 22 -13.03 -3.51 -5.45
CA LEU A 22 -13.97 -2.43 -5.74
C LEU A 22 -15.28 -2.57 -4.96
N ASN A 23 -15.87 -3.77 -4.95
CA ASN A 23 -17.08 -4.03 -4.18
C ASN A 23 -16.88 -3.83 -2.68
N ASN A 24 -15.69 -4.16 -2.17
CA ASN A 24 -15.39 -4.04 -0.75
C ASN A 24 -15.06 -2.59 -0.33
N ILE A 25 -14.61 -1.73 -1.24
CA ILE A 25 -14.42 -0.29 -0.97
C ILE A 25 -15.78 0.41 -0.78
N ASP A 26 -16.82 -0.03 -1.50
CA ASP A 26 -18.18 0.51 -1.33
C ASP A 26 -18.77 0.14 0.04
N THR A 27 -18.37 -1.00 0.62
CA THR A 27 -18.82 -1.46 1.95
C THR A 27 -17.94 -0.99 3.10
N ASP A 28 -16.65 -0.77 2.87
CA ASP A 28 -15.71 -0.24 3.85
C ASP A 28 -14.80 0.83 3.19
N PRO A 29 -15.16 2.12 3.30
CA PRO A 29 -14.32 3.22 2.81
C PRO A 29 -12.92 3.24 3.46
N GLY A 30 -12.77 2.56 4.61
CA GLY A 30 -11.53 2.36 5.35
C GLY A 30 -10.64 1.25 4.79
N LEU A 31 -11.13 0.43 3.86
CA LEU A 31 -10.44 -0.77 3.37
C LEU A 31 -9.12 -0.47 2.67
N LEU A 32 -9.02 0.71 2.03
CA LEU A 32 -7.79 1.23 1.45
C LEU A 32 -7.14 2.32 2.32
N ASP A 33 -7.79 2.68 3.42
CA ASP A 33 -7.42 3.79 4.30
C ASP A 33 -6.29 3.43 5.26
N THR A 34 -5.76 2.21 5.18
CA THR A 34 -4.34 1.97 5.49
C THR A 34 -3.46 2.70 4.47
N VAL A 35 -3.50 4.03 4.47
CA VAL A 35 -2.36 4.96 4.32
C VAL A 35 -1.27 4.51 3.33
N THR A 36 -1.64 4.07 2.12
CA THR A 36 -0.65 3.58 1.16
C THR A 36 -0.50 4.61 0.05
N VAL A 37 0.57 5.41 0.10
CA VAL A 37 1.01 6.26 -1.03
C VAL A 37 1.25 5.39 -2.29
N LYS A 38 1.65 4.13 -2.09
CA LYS A 38 1.88 3.16 -3.17
C LYS A 38 0.55 2.58 -3.66
N GLY A 39 0.27 2.76 -4.95
CA GLY A 39 -0.93 2.22 -5.61
C GLY A 39 -2.01 3.26 -5.87
N THR A 40 -1.92 4.43 -5.22
CA THR A 40 -2.79 5.57 -5.48
C THR A 40 -2.27 6.39 -6.65
N ILE A 41 -3.17 6.72 -7.59
CA ILE A 41 -2.90 7.69 -8.65
C ILE A 41 -3.20 9.08 -8.07
N PHE A 42 -2.21 9.96 -8.09
CA PHE A 42 -2.35 11.35 -7.64
C PHE A 42 -2.43 12.27 -8.84
N GLU A 43 -3.30 13.29 -8.78
CA GLU A 43 -3.45 14.27 -9.86
C GLU A 43 -2.21 15.16 -10.02
N CYS A 44 -1.48 15.42 -8.94
CA CYS A 44 -0.35 16.35 -8.91
C CYS A 44 0.67 15.98 -7.82
N VAL A 45 1.85 16.60 -7.90
CA VAL A 45 2.95 16.37 -6.96
C VAL A 45 2.60 16.87 -5.55
N GLU A 46 1.80 17.93 -5.48
CA GLU A 46 1.32 18.54 -4.24
C GLU A 46 0.45 17.55 -3.47
N ALA A 47 -0.43 16.82 -4.15
CA ALA A 47 -1.27 15.78 -3.55
C ALA A 47 -0.42 14.62 -3.00
N VAL A 48 0.65 14.23 -3.70
CA VAL A 48 1.60 13.21 -3.21
C VAL A 48 2.28 13.69 -1.93
N LYS A 49 2.79 14.93 -1.93
CA LYS A 49 3.47 15.51 -0.76
C LYS A 49 2.54 15.60 0.44
N ALA A 50 1.32 16.09 0.24
CA ALA A 50 0.32 16.20 1.30
C ALA A 50 0.00 14.82 1.92
N LYS A 51 -0.26 13.81 1.08
CA LYS A 51 -0.55 12.45 1.59
C LYS A 51 0.67 11.84 2.29
N ALA A 52 1.87 12.00 1.73
CA ALA A 52 3.10 11.52 2.36
C ALA A 52 3.32 12.17 3.74
N THR A 53 3.08 13.48 3.87
CA THR A 53 3.16 14.18 5.16
C THR A 53 2.10 13.70 6.15
N GLU A 54 0.87 13.47 5.69
CA GLU A 54 -0.19 12.87 6.51
C GLU A 54 0.23 11.50 7.07
N VAL A 55 0.77 10.62 6.21
CA VAL A 55 1.29 9.31 6.61
C VAL A 55 2.35 9.45 7.70
N LEU A 56 3.34 10.33 7.47
CA LEU A 56 4.45 10.52 8.39
C LEU A 56 3.99 11.05 9.75
N ASN A 57 2.99 11.93 9.78
CA ASN A 57 2.44 12.49 11.01
C ASN A 57 1.61 11.50 11.82
N GLN A 58 1.10 10.43 11.20
CA GLN A 58 0.35 9.38 11.89
C GLN A 58 1.25 8.32 12.52
N LEU A 59 2.56 8.31 12.20
CA LEU A 59 3.51 7.35 12.77
C LEU A 59 3.68 7.59 14.28
N THR A 60 3.54 6.51 15.05
CA THR A 60 3.69 6.53 16.50
C THR A 60 5.10 6.08 16.90
N GLU A 61 5.49 6.35 18.15
CA GLU A 61 6.76 5.84 18.70
C GLU A 61 6.85 4.31 18.62
N ALA A 62 5.72 3.61 18.81
CA ALA A 62 5.66 2.16 18.75
C ALA A 62 6.05 1.63 17.35
N ASP A 63 5.67 2.34 16.28
CA ASP A 63 6.03 1.98 14.90
C ASP A 63 7.56 2.05 14.70
N PHE A 64 8.20 3.10 15.23
CA PHE A 64 9.66 3.25 15.17
C PHE A 64 10.38 2.21 16.01
N GLN A 65 9.91 1.95 17.23
CA GLN A 65 10.47 0.92 18.10
C GLN A 65 10.36 -0.46 17.48
N HIS A 66 9.21 -0.79 16.88
CA HIS A 66 9.01 -2.04 16.16
C HIS A 66 10.03 -2.22 15.02
N CYS A 67 10.23 -1.17 14.21
CA CYS A 67 11.22 -1.18 13.14
C CYS A 67 12.65 -1.40 13.67
N PHE A 68 12.99 -0.75 14.79
CA PHE A 68 14.30 -0.91 15.41
C PHE A 68 14.55 -2.33 15.94
N GLN A 69 13.56 -2.94 16.59
CA GLN A 69 13.67 -4.32 17.06
C GLN A 69 13.82 -5.31 15.89
N GLN A 70 13.05 -5.12 14.82
CA GLN A 70 13.21 -5.92 13.60
C GLN A 70 14.60 -5.79 13.01
N TRP A 71 15.16 -4.58 12.95
CA TRP A 71 16.52 -4.36 12.48
C TRP A 71 17.53 -5.09 13.37
N LYS A 72 17.41 -4.98 14.69
CA LYS A 72 18.30 -5.65 15.65
C LYS A 72 18.28 -7.18 15.47
N SER A 73 17.10 -7.79 15.36
CA SER A 73 16.97 -9.23 15.09
C SER A 73 17.57 -9.67 13.76
N ARG A 74 17.65 -8.78 12.75
CA ARG A 74 18.34 -9.07 11.48
C ARG A 74 19.85 -9.03 11.61
N MET A 75 20.38 -8.17 12.47
CA MET A 75 21.83 -8.02 12.70
C MET A 75 22.41 -9.11 13.60
N GLU A 76 21.58 -9.72 14.45
CA GLU A 76 21.98 -10.82 15.36
C GLU A 76 21.89 -12.21 14.69
N ARG A 77 21.47 -12.29 13.43
CA ARG A 77 21.51 -13.51 12.59
C ARG A 77 22.81 -13.58 11.80
#